data_AF-A0A3M6K5H4-F1
#
_entry.id   AF-A0A3M6K5H4-F1
#
_cell.length_a   1.000
_cell.length_b   1.000
_cell.length_c   1.000
_cell.angle_alpha   90.00
_cell.angle_beta   90.00
_cell.angle_gamma   90.00
#
_symmetry.space_group_name_H-M   'P 1'
#
loop_
_entity.id
_entity.type
_entity.pdbx_description
1 polymer ?
#
loop_
_entity_poly.entity_id
_entity_poly.type
_entity_poly.pdbx_seq_one_letter_code
_entity_poly.pdbx_strand_id
1 'polypeptide(L)' 'QFKPNMTKDEAIDLAKRAVRAASLRDSASGDGVDVLVITKDGTEEFTEEIK' A
#
# COMPACT_ATOMS: atom_id res chain seq x y z
N GLN A 1 -0.46 12.22 -1.28
CA GLN A 1 0.96 12.50 -0.99
C GLN A 1 1.18 12.30 0.50
N PHE A 2 2.41 11.98 0.91
CA PHE A 2 2.77 11.77 2.31
C PHE A 2 2.52 13.03 3.14
N LYS A 3 2.07 12.84 4.38
CA LYS A 3 1.98 13.87 5.43
C LYS A 3 2.56 13.30 6.72
N PRO A 4 3.26 14.10 7.53
CA PRO A 4 3.63 13.66 8.87
C PRO A 4 2.37 13.37 9.70
N ASN A 5 2.47 12.40 10.61
CA ASN A 5 1.39 12.01 11.54
C ASN A 5 0.09 11.53 10.89
N MET A 6 0.19 10.89 9.72
CA MET A 6 -0.95 10.17 9.13
C MET A 6 -1.43 9.06 10.08
N THR A 7 -2.74 8.85 10.08
CA THR A 7 -3.33 7.65 10.68
C THR A 7 -2.89 6.40 9.90
N LYS A 8 -3.00 5.25 10.56
CA LYS A 8 -2.72 3.94 9.93
C LYS A 8 -3.46 3.80 8.60
N ASP A 9 -4.76 4.11 8.58
CA ASP A 9 -5.60 3.93 7.39
C ASP A 9 -5.23 4.88 6.25
N GLU A 10 -4.92 6.15 6.56
CA GLU A 10 -4.43 7.09 5.56
C GLU A 10 -3.10 6.65 4.95
N ALA A 11 -2.20 6.10 5.76
CA ALA A 11 -0.90 5.62 5.31
C ALA A 11 -1.05 4.41 4.37
N ILE A 12 -1.91 3.46 4.75
CA ILE A 12 -2.26 2.29 3.93
C ILE A 12 -2.86 2.75 2.60
N ASP A 13 -3.87 3.63 2.62
CA ASP A 13 -4.50 4.13 1.40
C ASP A 13 -3.50 4.84 0.46
N LEU A 14 -2.61 5.65 1.02
CA LEU A 14 -1.55 6.30 0.25
C LEU A 14 -0.62 5.27 -0.41
N ALA A 15 -0.17 4.26 0.35
CA ALA A 15 0.72 3.22 -0.16
C ALA A 15 0.06 2.42 -1.30
N LYS A 16 -1.19 1.97 -1.09
CA LYS A 16 -1.97 1.25 -2.11
C LYS A 16 -2.08 2.04 -3.41
N ARG A 17 -2.46 3.32 -3.33
CA ARG A 17 -2.59 4.19 -4.52
C ARG A 17 -1.25 4.43 -5.21
N ALA A 18 -0.17 4.59 -4.45
CA ALA A 18 1.15 4.80 -5.00
C ALA A 18 1.65 3.57 -5.78
N VAL A 19 1.57 2.39 -5.19
CA VAL A 19 1.99 1.13 -5.83
C VAL A 19 1.11 0.84 -7.05
N ARG A 20 -0.22 0.95 -6.92
CA ARG A 20 -1.13 0.78 -8.07
C ARG A 20 -0.79 1.70 -9.24
N ALA A 21 -0.50 2.98 -8.97
CA ALA A 21 -0.14 3.92 -10.01
C ALA A 21 1.20 3.56 -10.69
N ALA A 22 2.16 3.01 -9.95
CA ALA A 22 3.41 2.51 -10.50
C ALA A 22 3.19 1.27 -11.36
N SER A 23 2.44 0.29 -10.86
CA SER A 23 2.11 -0.96 -11.58
C SER A 23 1.39 -0.71 -12.90
N LEU A 24 0.52 0.30 -12.99
CA LEU A 24 -0.17 0.66 -14.24
C LEU A 24 0.76 1.23 -15.33
N ARG A 25 1.99 1.65 -14.97
CA ARG A 25 2.96 2.24 -15.92
C ARG A 25 4.11 1.29 -16.26
N ASP A 26 4.35 0.27 -15.44
CA ASP A 26 5.41 -0.70 -15.64
C ASP A 26 4.82 -2.06 -15.97
N SER A 27 4.98 -2.50 -17.23
CA SER A 27 4.42 -3.75 -17.73
C SER A 27 5.01 -5.01 -17.10
N ALA A 28 6.15 -4.90 -16.40
CA ALA A 28 6.73 -5.99 -15.64
C ALA A 28 6.13 -6.14 -14.23
N SER A 29 5.22 -5.23 -13.84
CA SER A 29 4.52 -5.19 -12.56
C SER A 29 3.01 -5.45 -12.74
N GLY A 30 2.25 -5.64 -11.65
CA GLY A 30 0.78 -5.61 -11.68
C GLY A 30 0.03 -6.83 -11.11
N ASP A 31 0.70 -7.78 -10.48
CA ASP A 31 0.08 -8.99 -9.89
C ASP A 31 -0.52 -8.74 -8.48
N GLY A 32 -1.14 -7.57 -8.26
CA GLY A 32 -1.63 -7.16 -6.95
C GLY A 32 -0.60 -6.43 -6.08
N VAL A 33 -0.96 -6.15 -4.83
CA VAL A 33 -0.09 -5.52 -3.82
C VAL A 33 -0.19 -6.27 -2.50
N ASP A 34 0.91 -6.83 -2.02
CA ASP A 34 1.02 -7.28 -0.63
C ASP A 34 1.37 -6.11 0.29
N VAL A 35 0.65 -5.99 1.40
CA VAL A 35 0.79 -4.89 2.36
C VAL A 35 1.08 -5.47 3.74
N LEU A 36 2.25 -5.10 4.30
CA LEU A 36 2.62 -5.38 5.68
C LEU A 36 2.59 -4.08 6.50
N VAL A 37 1.76 -4.06 7.53
CA VAL A 37 1.64 -2.94 8.47
C VAL A 37 2.30 -3.32 9.78
N ILE A 38 3.27 -2.51 10.23
CA ILE A 38 3.99 -2.73 11.49
C ILE A 38 3.66 -1.57 12.44
N THR A 39 3.16 -1.91 13.62
CA THR A 39 2.85 -0.96 14.69
C THR A 39 3.45 -1.44 16.01
N LYS A 40 3.37 -0.60 17.06
CA LYS A 40 3.76 -1.01 18.42
C LYS A 40 2.94 -2.18 18.96
N ASP A 41 1.72 -2.36 18.44
CA ASP A 41 0.76 -3.37 18.91
C ASP A 41 0.89 -4.70 18.14
N GLY A 42 1.77 -4.74 17.13
CA GLY A 42 2.03 -5.93 16.31
C GLY A 42 1.99 -5.64 14.82
N THR A 43 1.85 -6.72 14.04
CA THR A 43 1.86 -6.71 12.58
C THR A 43 0.55 -7.18 11.99
N GLU A 44 0.15 -6.61 10.85
CA GLU A 44 -0.98 -7.03 10.04
C GLU A 44 -0.54 -7.15 8.59
N GLU A 45 -0.93 -8.24 7.91
CA GLU A 45 -0.57 -8.51 6.53
C GLU A 45 -1.82 -8.88 5.72
N PHE A 46 -1.92 -8.33 4.52
CA PHE A 46 -2.99 -8.62 3.58
C PHE A 46 -2.59 -8.31 2.13
N THR A 47 -3.26 -8.96 1.19
CA THR A 47 -3.11 -8.73 -0.25
C THR A 47 -4.26 -7.87 -0.76
N GLU A 48 -3.94 -6.89 -1.59
CA GLU A 48 -4.90 -6.02 -2.28
C GLU A 48 -4.89 -6.33 -3.78
N GLU A 49 -6.07 -6.65 -4.32
CA GLU A 49 -6.24 -6.88 -5.75
C GLU A 49 -6.14 -5.55 -6.51
N ILE A 50 -5.22 -5.46 -7.47
CA ILE A 50 -5.21 -4.37 -8.45
C ILE A 50 -6.16 -4.76 -9.59
N LYS A 51 -7.44 -4.39 -9.48
CA LYS A 51 -8.40 -4.42 -10.60
C LYS A 51 -8.38 -3.11 -11.38
#